data_AF-A0A840VKE4-F1
#
_entry.id   AF-A0A840VKE4-F1
#
_cell.length_a   1.000
_cell.length_b   1.000
_cell.length_c   1.000
_cell.angle_alpha   90.00
_cell.angle_beta   90.00
_cell.angle_gamma   90.00
#
_symmetry.space_group_name_H-M   'P 1'
#
loop_
_entity.id
_entity.type
_entity.pdbx_description
1 polymer ?
#
loop_
_entity_poly.entity_id
_entity_poly.type
_entity_poly.pdbx_seq_one_letter_code
_entity_poly.pdbx_strand_id
1 'polypeptide(L)'
;MTDRDRQPPLEESPEVASAVDDDITITQLRTGGGPDRDTPTFTEPRGRPDDLAPDTDDLIGDPYAAGTGATGTGTGAGGDNIRTGSEQPWEPEDLVMARGQDLTPENLDKARRDLAEQGRAAIERTVP
;
A
#
# COMPACT_ATOMS: atom_id res chain seq x y z
N MET A 1 -20.37 3.18 -48.76
CA MET A 1 -20.02 3.49 -47.37
C MET A 1 -21.32 3.39 -46.59
N THR A 2 -21.54 2.26 -45.95
CA THR A 2 -22.85 1.86 -45.41
C THR A 2 -23.17 2.68 -44.18
N ASP A 3 -24.43 3.07 -44.06
CA ASP A 3 -25.04 3.85 -42.98
C ASP A 3 -25.09 3.06 -41.66
N ARG A 4 -23.93 2.60 -41.16
CA ARG A 4 -23.77 1.71 -40.01
C ARG A 4 -23.00 2.37 -38.85
N ASP A 5 -22.53 3.60 -39.03
CA ASP A 5 -21.72 4.34 -38.04
C ASP A 5 -22.50 5.52 -37.40
N ARG A 6 -23.84 5.49 -37.39
CA ARG A 6 -24.67 6.49 -36.68
C ARG A 6 -25.26 5.95 -35.38
N GLN A 7 -24.59 5.00 -34.73
CA GLN A 7 -24.96 4.73 -33.34
C GLN A 7 -24.49 5.91 -32.50
N PRO A 8 -25.40 6.58 -31.77
CA PRO A 8 -25.04 7.68 -30.91
C PRO A 8 -24.00 7.18 -29.88
N PRO A 9 -23.14 8.09 -29.38
CA PRO A 9 -22.15 7.72 -28.40
C PRO A 9 -22.80 7.05 -27.19
N LEU A 10 -22.06 6.16 -26.52
CA LEU A 10 -22.59 5.37 -25.41
C LEU A 10 -23.12 6.24 -24.25
N GLU A 11 -22.64 7.47 -24.13
CA GLU A 11 -23.13 8.48 -23.18
C GLU A 11 -24.57 8.95 -23.44
N GLU A 12 -25.09 8.76 -24.65
CA GLU A 12 -26.47 9.05 -25.04
C GLU A 12 -27.36 7.79 -25.03
N SER A 13 -26.86 6.66 -24.51
CA SER A 13 -27.66 5.45 -24.42
C SER A 13 -28.77 5.57 -23.36
N PRO A 14 -29.94 4.96 -23.58
CA PRO A 14 -31.05 5.02 -22.63
C PRO A 14 -30.71 4.35 -21.29
N GLU A 15 -29.81 3.37 -21.27
CA GLU A 15 -29.33 2.72 -20.05
C GLU A 15 -28.50 3.68 -19.20
N VAL A 16 -27.64 4.50 -19.83
CA VAL A 16 -26.87 5.54 -19.14
C VAL A 16 -27.79 6.64 -18.61
N ALA A 17 -28.78 7.07 -19.39
CA ALA A 17 -29.78 8.05 -18.94
C ALA A 17 -30.57 7.56 -17.72
N SER A 18 -31.02 6.29 -17.73
CA SER A 18 -31.74 5.70 -16.60
C SER A 18 -30.89 5.61 -15.33
N ALA A 19 -29.60 5.28 -15.46
CA ALA A 19 -28.69 5.20 -14.32
C ALA A 19 -28.45 6.57 -13.65
N VAL A 20 -28.44 7.66 -14.44
CA VAL A 20 -28.31 9.03 -13.93
C VAL A 20 -29.59 9.48 -13.21
N ASP A 21 -30.76 9.12 -13.73
CA ASP A 21 -32.05 9.44 -13.09
C ASP A 21 -32.26 8.69 -11.77
N ASP A 22 -31.71 7.48 -11.63
CA ASP A 22 -31.76 6.67 -10.40
C ASP A 22 -30.71 7.09 -9.35
N ASP A 23 -29.68 7.86 -9.73
CA ASP A 23 -28.64 8.35 -8.83
C ASP A 23 -29.15 9.58 -8.05
N ILE A 24 -29.97 9.32 -7.03
CA ILE A 24 -30.53 10.36 -6.16
C ILE A 24 -29.37 11.01 -5.39
N THR A 25 -29.03 12.24 -5.78
CA THR A 25 -28.04 13.05 -5.06
C THR A 25 -28.42 13.17 -3.59
N ILE A 26 -27.55 12.72 -2.69
CA ILE A 26 -27.76 12.84 -1.24
C ILE A 26 -27.63 14.32 -0.87
N THR A 27 -28.74 14.97 -0.50
CA THR A 27 -28.78 16.39 -0.13
C THR A 27 -27.80 16.75 0.99
N GLN A 28 -27.50 15.81 1.89
CA GLN A 28 -26.52 16.02 2.97
C GLN A 28 -25.09 16.16 2.46
N LEU A 29 -24.76 15.59 1.29
CA LEU A 29 -23.45 15.71 0.63
C LEU A 29 -23.40 16.84 -0.39
N ARG A 30 -24.51 17.58 -0.59
CA ARG A 30 -24.53 18.76 -1.44
C ARG A 30 -23.93 19.95 -0.69
N THR A 31 -22.61 19.96 -0.58
CA THR A 31 -21.87 21.09 -0.02
C THR A 31 -21.36 21.99 -1.14
N GLY A 32 -21.27 23.30 -0.86
CA GLY A 32 -20.94 24.34 -1.85
C GLY A 32 -19.47 24.35 -2.30
N GLY A 33 -18.76 23.21 -2.18
CA GLY A 33 -17.34 23.06 -2.50
C GLY A 33 -16.38 23.80 -1.57
N GLY A 34 -16.89 24.40 -0.50
CA GLY A 34 -16.10 25.10 0.52
C GLY A 34 -15.81 24.20 1.73
N PRO A 35 -14.91 24.64 2.62
CA PRO A 35 -14.62 23.90 3.83
C PRO A 35 -15.87 23.75 4.70
N ASP A 36 -16.16 22.53 5.13
CA ASP A 36 -17.27 22.22 6.01
C ASP A 36 -16.92 21.06 6.97
N ARG A 37 -17.89 20.58 7.73
CA ARG A 37 -17.71 19.50 8.69
C ARG A 37 -17.18 18.21 8.05
N ASP A 38 -17.66 17.91 6.85
CA ASP A 38 -17.36 16.69 6.10
C ASP A 38 -16.24 16.93 5.06
N THR A 39 -15.91 18.20 4.81
CA THR A 39 -14.82 18.67 3.93
C THR A 39 -13.88 19.64 4.69
N PRO A 40 -13.11 19.20 5.68
CA PRO A 40 -12.26 20.11 6.45
C PRO A 40 -11.08 20.63 5.63
N THR A 41 -10.63 21.87 5.91
CA THR A 41 -9.34 22.36 5.42
C THR A 41 -8.22 21.80 6.28
N PHE A 42 -7.29 21.04 5.68
CA PHE A 42 -6.09 20.61 6.37
C PHE A 42 -5.21 21.83 6.68
N THR A 43 -4.91 22.03 7.95
CA THR A 43 -3.94 23.06 8.36
C THR A 43 -2.54 22.50 8.11
N GLU A 44 -1.68 23.28 7.45
CA GLU A 44 -0.26 22.93 7.37
C GLU A 44 0.32 22.81 8.79
N PRO A 45 1.31 21.92 9.01
CA PRO A 45 2.00 21.84 10.29
C PRO A 45 2.47 23.24 10.69
N ARG A 46 1.94 23.74 11.82
CA ARG A 46 2.33 25.04 12.38
C ARG A 46 3.85 25.01 12.50
N GLY A 47 4.50 26.00 11.86
CA GLY A 47 5.96 26.06 11.66
C GLY A 47 6.76 25.29 12.70
N ARG A 48 7.55 24.32 12.23
CA ARG A 48 8.32 23.39 13.06
C ARG A 48 9.06 24.18 14.14
N PRO A 49 8.85 23.90 15.44
CA PRO A 49 9.67 24.50 16.48
C PRO A 49 11.12 24.08 16.24
N ASP A 50 12.05 25.04 16.27
CA ASP A 50 13.49 24.84 15.99
C ASP A 50 14.16 23.79 16.90
N ASP A 51 13.47 23.37 17.96
CA ASP A 51 13.97 22.51 19.03
C ASP A 51 13.62 21.01 18.85
N LEU A 52 12.87 20.64 17.81
CA LEU A 52 12.59 19.24 17.50
C LEU A 52 13.77 18.61 16.75
N ALA A 53 14.03 17.32 17.02
CA ALA A 53 15.05 16.45 16.41
C ALA A 53 15.36 16.73 14.92
N PRO A 54 16.57 16.39 14.42
CA PRO A 54 16.95 16.62 13.02
C PRO A 54 15.84 16.20 12.06
N ASP A 55 15.73 16.91 10.94
CA ASP A 55 14.71 16.72 9.91
C ASP A 55 14.29 15.26 9.83
N THR A 56 13.01 14.97 10.08
CA THR A 56 12.51 13.59 9.99
C THR A 56 12.77 12.99 8.60
N ASP A 57 12.99 13.84 7.60
CA ASP A 57 13.44 13.47 6.26
C ASP A 57 14.85 12.88 6.24
N ASP A 58 15.76 13.26 7.16
CA ASP A 58 17.06 12.60 7.36
C ASP A 58 16.93 11.25 8.07
N LEU A 59 15.91 11.10 8.93
CA LEU A 59 15.64 9.86 9.69
C LEU A 59 14.86 8.81 8.89
N ILE A 60 13.91 9.24 8.06
CA ILE A 60 12.97 8.39 7.30
C ILE A 60 13.37 8.31 5.82
N GLY A 61 14.23 9.21 5.34
CA GLY A 61 14.49 9.43 3.92
C GLY A 61 13.40 10.25 3.26
N ASP A 62 13.72 10.88 2.13
CA ASP A 62 12.76 11.65 1.34
C ASP A 62 11.62 10.73 0.85
N PRO A 63 10.35 10.96 1.27
CA PRO A 63 9.21 10.13 0.90
C PRO A 63 8.86 10.21 -0.59
N TYR A 64 9.37 11.22 -1.30
CA TYR A 64 9.22 11.41 -2.74
C TYR A 64 10.48 11.05 -3.54
N ALA A 65 11.60 10.72 -2.88
CA ALA A 65 12.81 10.19 -3.52
C ALA A 65 12.69 8.70 -3.91
N ALA A 66 11.54 8.08 -3.64
CA ALA A 66 11.20 6.77 -4.17
C ALA A 66 11.05 6.82 -5.71
N GLY A 67 12.17 6.89 -6.43
CA GLY A 67 12.17 6.73 -7.89
C GLY A 67 13.32 7.28 -8.70
N THR A 68 14.26 8.08 -8.15
CA THR A 68 15.24 8.79 -9.00
C THR A 68 16.68 8.76 -8.47
N GLY A 69 17.35 7.61 -8.54
CA GLY A 69 18.81 7.57 -8.31
C GLY A 69 19.49 6.26 -8.70
N ALA A 70 20.49 6.33 -9.60
CA ALA A 70 21.28 5.20 -10.10
C ALA A 70 22.23 4.56 -9.07
N THR A 71 22.28 5.04 -7.83
CA THR A 71 22.96 4.38 -6.70
C THR A 71 22.09 4.38 -5.44
N GLY A 72 20.75 4.36 -5.61
CA GLY A 72 19.74 4.51 -4.57
C GLY A 72 19.96 3.61 -3.34
N THR A 73 20.41 4.21 -2.24
CA THR A 73 20.33 3.63 -0.90
C THR A 73 18.95 3.83 -0.27
N GLY A 74 18.04 4.53 -0.96
CA GLY A 74 16.61 4.51 -0.69
C GLY A 74 16.01 3.23 -1.26
N THR A 75 15.54 2.35 -0.38
CA THR A 75 15.15 0.98 -0.72
C THR A 75 13.76 0.88 -1.39
N GLY A 76 13.54 1.64 -2.46
CA GLY A 76 12.32 1.62 -3.26
C GLY A 76 12.59 1.14 -4.67
N ALA A 77 12.15 -0.09 -4.99
CA ALA A 77 11.77 -0.52 -6.34
C ALA A 77 12.78 -0.33 -7.49
N GLY A 78 14.08 -0.59 -7.26
CA GLY A 78 14.98 -1.00 -8.34
C GLY A 78 14.69 -2.46 -8.71
N GLY A 79 14.68 -2.82 -9.99
CA GLY A 79 14.22 -4.13 -10.52
C GLY A 79 14.89 -5.38 -9.92
N ASP A 80 15.97 -5.22 -9.15
CA ASP A 80 16.72 -6.30 -8.50
C ASP A 80 16.50 -6.35 -6.97
N ASN A 81 15.73 -5.40 -6.40
CA ASN A 81 15.41 -5.28 -4.98
C ASN A 81 13.90 -5.44 -4.74
N ILE A 82 13.37 -6.61 -5.10
CA ILE A 82 12.04 -7.02 -4.66
C ILE A 82 12.12 -7.32 -3.16
N ARG A 83 11.50 -6.48 -2.34
CA ARG A 83 11.34 -6.74 -0.91
C ARG A 83 10.20 -7.75 -0.71
N THR A 84 10.57 -9.02 -0.60
CA THR A 84 9.66 -10.15 -0.32
C THR A 84 9.26 -10.25 1.16
N GLY A 85 9.78 -9.36 2.03
CA GLY A 85 9.54 -9.38 3.47
C GLY A 85 10.40 -10.39 4.23
N SER A 86 10.94 -11.41 3.56
CA SER A 86 11.83 -12.44 4.12
C SER A 86 13.22 -11.94 4.55
N GLU A 87 13.58 -10.71 4.20
CA GLU A 87 14.89 -10.09 4.45
C GLU A 87 15.10 -9.64 5.91
N GLN A 88 14.06 -9.68 6.75
CA GLN A 88 14.14 -9.33 8.18
C GLN A 88 14.70 -10.50 9.02
N PRO A 89 15.29 -10.24 10.19
CA PRO A 89 15.63 -11.32 11.13
C PRO A 89 14.32 -12.01 11.58
N TRP A 90 14.26 -13.33 11.40
CA TRP A 90 13.10 -14.15 11.75
C TRP A 90 13.40 -15.04 12.94
N GLU A 91 12.47 -15.12 13.88
CA GLU A 91 12.53 -16.04 15.00
C GLU A 91 11.88 -17.39 14.64
N PRO A 92 12.26 -18.50 15.30
CA PRO A 92 11.64 -19.81 15.07
C PRO A 92 10.10 -19.79 15.21
N GLU A 93 9.59 -19.02 16.15
CA GLU A 93 8.16 -18.81 16.40
C GLU A 93 7.46 -18.27 15.15
N ASP A 94 8.08 -17.33 14.44
CA ASP A 94 7.50 -16.70 13.24
C ASP A 94 7.33 -17.73 12.12
N LEU A 95 8.31 -18.62 11.95
CA LEU A 95 8.24 -19.68 10.94
C LEU A 95 7.17 -20.73 11.29
N VAL A 96 6.97 -21.03 12.58
CA VAL A 96 5.87 -21.93 13.04
C VAL A 96 4.52 -21.29 12.76
N MET A 97 4.37 -20.01 13.07
CA MET A 97 3.15 -19.24 12.83
C MET A 97 2.85 -19.11 11.33
N ALA A 98 3.86 -18.84 10.50
CA ALA A 98 3.72 -18.77 9.06
C ALA A 98 3.25 -20.10 8.44
N ARG A 99 3.60 -21.24 9.06
CA ARG A 99 3.11 -22.57 8.66
C ARG A 99 1.70 -22.88 9.16
N GLY A 100 1.13 -22.03 10.03
CA GLY A 100 -0.15 -22.27 10.70
C GLY A 100 -0.10 -23.42 11.71
N GLN A 101 1.06 -23.65 12.33
CA GLN A 101 1.26 -24.71 13.31
C GLN A 101 1.17 -24.15 14.74
N ASP A 102 0.83 -25.00 15.70
CA ASP A 102 0.85 -24.64 17.12
C ASP A 102 2.29 -24.51 17.64
N LEU A 103 2.50 -23.61 18.60
CA LEU A 103 3.79 -23.35 19.26
C LEU A 103 4.17 -24.47 20.25
N THR A 104 4.36 -25.68 19.74
CA THR A 104 4.90 -26.81 20.53
C THR A 104 6.43 -26.81 20.51
N PRO A 105 7.09 -27.38 21.54
CA PRO A 105 8.55 -27.51 21.56
C PRO A 105 9.11 -28.22 20.32
N GLU A 106 8.43 -29.28 19.84
CA GLU A 106 8.90 -30.01 18.65
C GLU A 106 8.86 -29.15 17.38
N ASN A 107 7.82 -28.32 17.24
CA ASN A 107 7.69 -27.42 16.09
C ASN A 107 8.74 -26.29 16.13
N LEU A 108 9.06 -25.78 17.32
CA LEU A 108 10.11 -24.76 17.50
C LEU A 108 11.51 -25.32 17.20
N ASP A 109 11.83 -26.53 17.66
CA ASP A 109 13.12 -27.17 17.36
C ASP A 109 13.29 -27.40 15.85
N LYS A 110 12.22 -27.82 15.19
CA LYS A 110 12.19 -27.97 13.73
C LYS A 110 12.36 -26.63 13.02
N ALA A 111 11.65 -25.59 13.44
CA ALA A 111 11.76 -24.26 12.86
C ALA A 111 13.16 -23.65 13.04
N ARG A 112 13.76 -23.82 14.22
CA ARG A 112 15.15 -23.40 14.49
C ARG A 112 16.13 -24.11 13.56
N ARG A 113 15.96 -25.41 13.35
CA ARG A 113 16.78 -26.19 12.41
C ARG A 113 16.60 -25.68 10.98
N ASP A 114 15.38 -25.47 10.54
CA ASP A 114 15.08 -25.00 9.19
C ASP A 114 15.66 -23.61 8.92
N LEU A 115 15.57 -22.69 9.90
CA LEU A 115 16.19 -21.36 9.81
C LEU A 115 17.73 -21.43 9.81
N ALA A 116 18.33 -22.35 10.58
CA ALA A 116 19.78 -22.54 10.58
C ALA A 116 20.30 -23.13 9.25
N GLU A 117 19.53 -24.03 8.62
CA GLU A 117 19.92 -24.68 7.37
C GLU A 117 19.60 -23.84 6.12
N GLN A 118 18.45 -23.16 6.09
CA GLN A 118 17.91 -22.52 4.88
C GLN A 118 17.79 -20.99 5.00
N GLY A 119 17.93 -20.42 6.21
CA GLY A 119 17.81 -18.98 6.45
C GLY A 119 16.52 -18.40 5.89
N ARG A 120 16.62 -17.30 5.14
CA ARG A 120 15.49 -16.61 4.51
C ARG A 120 14.64 -17.50 3.58
N ALA A 121 15.25 -18.49 2.93
CA ALA A 121 14.55 -19.34 1.98
C ALA A 121 13.47 -20.21 2.66
N ALA A 122 13.61 -20.50 3.95
CA ALA A 122 12.58 -21.20 4.71
C ALA A 122 11.29 -20.38 4.81
N ILE A 123 11.41 -19.06 4.97
CA ILE A 123 10.29 -18.12 5.07
C ILE A 123 9.68 -17.89 3.69
N GLU A 124 10.49 -17.63 2.67
CA GLU A 124 10.02 -17.41 1.29
C GLU A 124 9.22 -18.59 0.74
N ARG A 125 9.55 -19.81 1.14
CA ARG A 125 8.80 -21.00 0.73
C ARG A 125 7.47 -21.16 1.47
N THR A 126 7.37 -20.59 2.66
CA THR A 126 6.23 -20.75 3.55
C THR A 126 5.21 -19.63 3.37
N VAL A 127 5.68 -18.41 3.15
CA VAL A 127 4.85 -17.22 2.99
C VAL A 127 4.69 -16.93 1.49
N PRO A 128 3.47 -16.91 0.94
CA PRO A 128 3.22 -16.71 -0.49
C PRO A 128 3.47 -15.27 -0.97
#